data_AF-A0AAJ2GIF1-F1
#
_entry.id   AF-A0AAJ2GIF1-F1
#
_cell.length_a   1.000
_cell.length_b   1.000
_cell.length_c   1.000
_cell.angle_alpha   90.00
_cell.angle_beta   90.00
_cell.angle_gamma   90.00
#
_symmetry.space_group_name_H-M   'P 1'
#
loop_
_entity.id
_entity.type
_entity.pdbx_description
1 polymer ?
#
loop_
_entity_poly.entity_id
_entity_poly.type
_entity_poly.pdbx_seq_one_letter_code
_entity_poly.pdbx_strand_id
1 'polypeptide(L)'
;MTTEVGRQPYTVYGYLLTAQSRSPLAAPAVETSLLAFVIVYFAVFGAGTYYLLRLMAHAPQAHETEPPHVPQRAAGLVLAAGLE
;
A
#
# COMPACT_ATOMS: atom_id res chain seq x y z
N MET A 1 8.00 -11.05 9.71
CA MET A 1 8.72 -12.26 9.26
C MET A 1 8.40 -13.49 10.12
N THR A 2 8.45 -13.40 11.46
CA THR A 2 8.34 -14.57 12.36
C THR A 2 7.10 -15.45 12.20
N THR A 3 5.91 -14.88 11.95
CA THR A 3 4.67 -15.69 11.86
C THR A 3 4.50 -16.38 10.51
N GLU A 4 4.55 -15.64 9.41
CA GLU A 4 4.33 -16.20 8.06
C GLU A 4 5.52 -17.01 7.54
N VAL A 5 6.75 -16.55 7.79
CA VAL A 5 7.95 -17.26 7.35
C VAL A 5 8.28 -18.40 8.30
N GLY A 6 7.99 -18.25 9.60
CA GLY A 6 8.29 -19.26 10.62
C GLY A 6 7.52 -20.58 10.46
N ARG A 7 6.40 -20.59 9.72
CA ARG A 7 5.65 -21.83 9.43
C ARG A 7 6.16 -22.60 8.20
N GLN A 8 7.17 -22.08 7.50
CA GLN A 8 7.80 -22.84 6.43
C GLN A 8 8.40 -24.13 6.99
N PRO A 9 8.24 -25.29 6.31
CA PRO A 9 7.90 -25.42 4.88
C PRO A 9 6.41 -25.70 4.57
N TYR A 10 5.49 -25.40 5.49
CA TYR A 10 4.07 -25.77 5.34
C TYR A 10 3.17 -24.59 4.98
N THR A 11 2.32 -24.77 3.96
CA THR A 11 1.13 -23.92 3.75
C THR A 11 0.03 -24.30 4.74
N VAL A 12 -0.15 -25.59 5.01
CA VAL A 12 -1.04 -26.10 6.06
C VAL A 12 -0.22 -27.05 6.91
N TYR A 13 -0.03 -26.69 8.18
CA TYR A 13 0.88 -27.40 9.08
C TYR A 13 0.55 -28.89 9.18
N GLY A 14 1.51 -29.75 8.83
CA GLY A 14 1.35 -31.21 8.85
C GLY A 14 0.57 -31.82 7.68
N TYR A 15 0.01 -31.01 6.77
CA TYR A 15 -0.84 -31.51 5.67
C TYR A 15 -0.35 -31.12 4.27
N LEU A 16 0.08 -29.87 4.06
CA LEU A 16 0.40 -29.36 2.73
C LEU A 16 1.71 -28.56 2.74
N LEU A 17 2.68 -29.03 1.95
CA LEU A 17 3.96 -28.34 1.77
C LEU A 17 3.80 -27.13 0.84
N THR A 18 4.54 -26.06 1.12
CA THR A 18 4.58 -24.84 0.28
C THR A 18 4.94 -25.18 -1.17
N ALA A 19 5.85 -26.12 -1.39
CA ALA A 19 6.26 -26.57 -2.74
C ALA A 19 5.13 -27.21 -3.56
N GLN A 20 4.12 -27.78 -2.90
CA GLN A 20 2.95 -28.40 -3.52
C GLN A 20 1.78 -27.42 -3.68
N SER A 21 1.85 -26.26 -3.03
CA SER A 21 0.77 -25.28 -2.92
C SER A 21 0.84 -24.18 -3.99
N ARG A 22 1.22 -24.53 -5.23
CA ARG A 22 1.31 -23.57 -6.36
C ARG A 22 0.31 -23.91 -7.45
N SER A 23 -0.24 -22.89 -8.10
CA SER A 23 -1.10 -23.08 -9.27
C SER A 23 -0.31 -23.64 -10.46
N PRO A 24 -0.95 -24.39 -11.37
CA PRO A 24 -0.30 -24.96 -12.56
C PRO A 24 -0.10 -23.89 -13.65
N LEU A 25 0.70 -22.87 -13.36
CA LEU A 25 1.05 -21.79 -14.28
C LEU A 25 2.45 -22.02 -14.84
N ALA A 26 2.67 -21.62 -16.09
CA ALA A 26 4.00 -21.58 -16.69
C ALA A 26 4.86 -20.51 -15.99
N ALA A 27 6.14 -20.80 -15.74
CA ALA A 27 7.05 -19.85 -15.07
C ALA A 27 7.07 -18.44 -15.71
N PRO A 28 7.09 -18.29 -17.05
CA PRO A 28 7.08 -16.96 -17.68
C PRO A 28 5.84 -16.11 -17.36
N ALA A 29 4.68 -16.73 -17.11
CA ALA A 29 3.46 -15.98 -16.79
C ALA A 29 3.53 -15.34 -15.38
N VAL A 30 4.15 -16.04 -14.43
CA VAL A 30 4.35 -15.52 -13.08
C VAL A 30 5.41 -14.42 -13.08
N GLU A 31 6.50 -14.61 -13.82
CA GLU A 31 7.57 -13.61 -13.95
C GLU A 31 7.09 -12.31 -14.60
N THR A 32 6.34 -12.41 -15.70
CA THR A 32 5.82 -11.23 -16.41
C THR A 32 4.83 -10.44 -15.56
N SER A 33 3.92 -11.11 -14.87
CA SER A 33 2.98 -10.45 -13.96
C SER A 33 3.68 -9.84 -12.73
N LEU A 34 4.68 -10.51 -12.17
CA LEU A 34 5.50 -9.97 -11.09
C LEU A 34 6.24 -8.69 -11.52
N LEU A 35 6.85 -8.70 -12.70
CA LEU A 35 7.56 -7.53 -13.23
C LEU A 35 6.59 -6.37 -13.48
N ALA A 36 5.42 -6.64 -14.06
CA ALA A 36 4.38 -5.63 -14.25
C ALA A 36 3.95 -5.01 -12.91
N PHE A 37 3.75 -5.83 -11.88
CA PHE A 37 3.40 -5.37 -10.54
C PHE A 37 4.48 -4.47 -9.95
N VAL A 38 5.74 -4.88 -10.05
CA VAL A 38 6.91 -4.09 -9.61
C VAL A 38 6.91 -2.72 -10.30
N ILE A 39 6.80 -2.67 -11.62
CA ILE A 39 6.81 -1.41 -12.39
C ILE A 39 5.69 -0.48 -11.94
N VAL A 40 4.46 -0.99 -11.84
CA VAL A 40 3.30 -0.19 -11.43
C VAL A 40 3.48 0.35 -10.00
N TYR A 41 3.93 -0.49 -9.06
CA TYR A 41 4.18 -0.05 -7.69
C TYR A 41 5.24 1.05 -7.64
N PHE A 42 6.37 0.87 -8.33
CA PHE A 42 7.41 1.90 -8.37
C PHE A 42 6.92 3.20 -9.01
N ALA A 43 6.11 3.14 -10.06
CA ALA A 43 5.54 4.33 -10.69
C ALA A 43 4.58 5.07 -9.73
N VAL A 44 3.64 4.35 -9.12
CA VAL A 44 2.62 4.96 -8.24
C VAL A 44 3.24 5.46 -6.94
N PHE A 45 3.99 4.61 -6.22
CA PHE A 45 4.64 5.00 -4.98
C PHE A 45 5.72 6.04 -5.23
N GLY A 46 6.50 5.92 -6.30
CA GLY A 46 7.49 6.92 -6.68
C GLY A 46 6.88 8.28 -6.97
N ALA A 47 5.80 8.34 -7.76
CA ALA A 47 5.07 9.59 -8.03
C ALA A 47 4.45 10.18 -6.76
N GLY A 48 3.85 9.33 -5.91
CA GLY A 48 3.29 9.74 -4.62
C GLY A 48 4.33 10.30 -3.67
N THR A 49 5.45 9.60 -3.48
CA THR A 49 6.58 10.05 -2.65
C THR A 49 7.16 11.34 -3.21
N TYR A 50 7.39 11.44 -4.53
CA TYR A 50 7.86 12.67 -5.16
C TYR A 50 6.89 13.84 -4.92
N TYR A 51 5.58 13.62 -5.09
CA TYR A 51 4.57 14.65 -4.88
C TYR A 51 4.54 15.13 -3.43
N LEU A 52 4.59 14.21 -2.47
CA LEU A 52 4.65 14.56 -1.05
C LEU A 52 5.90 15.38 -0.72
N LEU A 53 7.07 14.95 -1.21
CA LEU A 53 8.31 15.70 -1.00
C LEU A 53 8.27 17.08 -1.66
N ARG A 54 7.68 17.20 -2.86
CA ARG A 54 7.46 18.48 -3.54
C ARG A 54 6.53 19.41 -2.74
N LEU A 55 5.49 18.86 -2.12
CA LEU A 55 4.57 19.61 -1.29
C LEU A 55 5.24 20.05 0.02
N MET A 56 6.01 19.17 0.66
CA MET A 56 6.80 19.48 1.86
C MET A 56 7.88 20.54 1.60
N ALA A 57 8.38 20.63 0.36
CA ALA A 57 9.37 21.63 -0.03
C ALA A 57 8.77 23.04 -0.25
N HIS A 58 7.45 23.22 -0.24
CA HIS A 58 6.86 24.55 -0.31
C HIS A 58 7.01 25.27 1.02
N ALA A 59 7.71 26.41 1.00
CA ALA A 59 7.75 27.32 2.13
C ALA A 59 6.37 27.99 2.32
N PRO A 60 5.96 28.25 3.58
CA PRO A 60 4.72 28.98 3.86
C PRO A 60 4.76 30.37 3.22
N GLN A 61 3.64 30.82 2.66
CA GLN A 61 3.59 32.13 2.00
C GLN A 61 3.45 33.25 3.04
N ALA A 62 4.15 34.36 2.82
CA ALA A 62 3.98 35.55 3.66
C ALA A 62 2.57 36.12 3.46
N HIS A 63 1.84 36.34 4.56
CA HIS A 63 0.42 36.77 4.59
C HIS A 63 -0.63 35.69 4.28
N GLU A 64 -0.35 34.41 4.51
CA GLU A 64 -1.42 33.39 4.55
C GLU A 64 -2.42 33.68 5.68
N THR A 65 -3.71 33.66 5.33
CA THR A 65 -4.81 33.77 6.30
C THR A 65 -4.72 32.63 7.29
N GLU A 66 -4.72 32.95 8.58
CA GLU A 66 -4.71 31.94 9.64
C GLU A 66 -5.89 30.97 9.45
N PRO A 67 -5.66 29.64 9.49
CA PRO A 67 -6.73 28.67 9.38
C PRO A 67 -7.79 28.93 10.46
N PRO A 68 -9.09 28.74 10.16
CA PRO A 68 -10.13 28.86 11.18
C PRO A 68 -9.81 27.96 12.37
N HIS A 69 -9.96 28.49 13.60
CA HIS A 69 -9.78 27.75 14.86
C HIS A 69 -10.94 26.78 15.10
N VAL A 70 -11.09 25.80 14.20
CA VAL A 70 -12.04 24.72 14.28
C VAL A 70 -11.29 23.39 14.38
N PRO A 71 -11.84 22.37 15.06
CA PRO A 71 -11.21 21.05 15.12
C PRO A 71 -11.00 20.51 13.70
N GLN A 72 -9.74 20.43 13.25
CA GLN A 72 -9.41 19.85 11.96
C GLN A 72 -9.47 18.33 12.06
N ARG A 73 -10.51 17.72 11.48
CA ARG A 73 -10.64 16.27 11.42
C ARG A 73 -9.76 15.75 10.29
N ALA A 74 -8.67 15.07 10.64
CA ALA A 74 -7.80 14.37 9.69
C ALA A 74 -8.43 13.09 9.10
N ALA A 75 -9.57 12.64 9.65
CA ALA A 75 -10.29 11.47 9.18
C ALA A 75 -11.13 11.83 7.94
N GLY A 76 -10.85 11.19 6.81
CA GLY A 76 -11.57 11.37 5.55
C GLY A 76 -13.08 11.08 5.65
N LEU A 77 -13.80 11.43 4.57
CA LEU A 77 -15.26 11.47 4.36
C LEU A 77 -16.03 10.15 4.57
N VAL A 78 -15.79 9.39 5.65
CA VAL A 78 -16.48 8.12 5.91
C VAL A 78 -17.54 8.28 7.01
N LEU A 79 -18.79 8.16 6.55
CA LEU A 79 -20.06 7.87 7.25
C LEU A 79 -20.61 8.92 8.25
N ALA A 80 -21.31 9.91 7.71
CA ALA A 80 -22.46 10.55 8.37
C ALA A 80 -23.78 10.22 7.64
N ALA A 81 -23.84 9.11 6.89
CA ALA A 81 -24.99 8.70 6.08
C ALA A 81 -25.73 7.48 6.67
N GLY A 82 -25.86 7.42 8.00
CA GLY A 82 -26.43 6.24 8.67
C GLY A 82 -27.07 6.50 10.02
N LEU A 83 -27.72 7.66 10.20
CA LEU A 83 -28.59 7.92 11.34
C LEU A 83 -29.90 8.57 10.83
N GLU A 84 -30.71 7.75 10.17
CA GLU A 84 -32.17 7.92 10.08
C GLU A 84 -32.81 6.57 10.41
#